data_AF-A0A8H2WW00-F1
#
_entry.id   AF-A0A8H2WW00-F1
#
_cell.length_a   1.000
_cell.length_b   1.000
_cell.length_c   1.000
_cell.angle_alpha   90.00
_cell.angle_beta   90.00
_cell.angle_gamma   90.00
#
_symmetry.space_group_name_H-M   'P 1'
#
loop_
_entity.id
_entity.type
_entity.pdbx_description
1 polymer ?
#
loop_
_entity_poly.entity_id
_entity_poly.type
_entity_poly.pdbx_seq_one_letter_code
_entity_poly.pdbx_strand_id
1 'polypeptide(L)'
;MLMRFVSMPTRNGTVVVVPASEDGTMLSERYSETMMNNIVNNGQDFESFRGPFEGIPHAALHDAIGGDMAPSSSPNEPLFWLHHTNVDRWWWKWQHLNNSTRALQYTGNTVRGSLELNATVQDIMPFLNLMGANDLPVSDVLLTNSRHFYKTTGANTDYEHYHKASKLCYAYNY
;
A
#
# COMPACT_ATOMS: atom_id res chain seq x y z
N MET A 1 -35.86 11.45 -3.13
CA MET A 1 -36.45 10.16 -3.56
C MET A 1 -37.10 10.44 -4.91
N LEU A 2 -36.66 9.97 -6.07
CA LEU A 2 -36.10 8.65 -6.40
C LEU A 2 -34.77 8.73 -7.14
N MET A 3 -34.01 7.67 -6.86
CA MET A 3 -32.81 7.18 -7.50
C MET A 3 -33.19 6.35 -8.73
N ARG A 4 -32.22 6.18 -9.64
CA ARG A 4 -32.13 5.19 -10.74
C ARG A 4 -32.83 5.56 -12.05
N PHE A 5 -32.08 5.59 -13.15
CA PHE A 5 -32.50 4.91 -14.38
C PHE A 5 -31.29 4.27 -15.08
N VAL A 6 -31.32 2.94 -15.09
CA VAL A 6 -30.44 2.03 -15.82
C VAL A 6 -30.56 2.33 -17.30
N SER A 7 -29.45 2.55 -17.99
CA SER A 7 -29.46 2.48 -19.46
C SER A 7 -29.61 1.01 -19.86
N MET A 8 -30.66 0.67 -20.60
CA MET A 8 -30.92 -0.69 -21.10
C MET A 8 -30.81 -0.72 -22.62
N PRO A 9 -29.61 -0.90 -23.20
CA PRO A 9 -29.47 -1.14 -24.62
C PRO A 9 -29.91 -2.59 -24.93
N THR A 10 -30.65 -2.75 -26.02
CA THR A 10 -31.03 -4.06 -26.57
C THR A 10 -30.16 -4.39 -27.78
N ARG A 11 -29.69 -5.64 -27.88
CA ARG A 11 -28.98 -6.17 -29.06
C ARG A 11 -29.65 -7.47 -29.48
N ASN A 12 -30.14 -7.54 -30.72
CA ASN A 12 -30.88 -8.69 -31.27
C ASN A 12 -32.09 -9.15 -30.43
N GLY A 13 -32.84 -8.20 -29.84
CA GLY A 13 -34.05 -8.52 -29.08
C GLY A 13 -33.79 -9.07 -27.68
N THR A 14 -32.52 -9.21 -27.27
CA THR A 14 -32.12 -9.55 -25.90
C THR A 14 -31.69 -8.27 -25.18
N VAL A 15 -32.18 -8.06 -23.95
CA VAL A 15 -31.70 -7.00 -23.06
C VAL A 15 -30.29 -7.37 -22.61
N VAL A 16 -29.30 -6.54 -22.93
CA VAL A 16 -27.92 -6.74 -22.48
C VAL A 16 -27.65 -5.73 -21.38
N VAL A 17 -27.55 -6.22 -20.14
CA VAL A 17 -27.05 -5.42 -19.02
C VAL A 17 -25.54 -5.27 -19.23
N VAL A 18 -25.06 -4.03 -19.33
CA VAL A 18 -23.61 -3.72 -19.38
C VAL A 18 -23.26 -2.96 -18.11
N PRO A 19 -22.69 -3.64 -17.11
CA PRO A 19 -22.50 -3.06 -15.79
C PRO A 19 -21.44 -1.93 -15.72
N ALA A 20 -21.68 -0.97 -14.85
CA ALA A 20 -20.65 -0.05 -14.39
C ALA A 20 -19.82 -0.79 -13.33
N SER A 21 -18.55 -1.14 -13.61
CA SER A 21 -17.64 -1.77 -12.62
C SER A 21 -18.21 -3.02 -11.89
N GLU A 22 -18.36 -4.15 -12.57
CA GLU A 22 -19.63 -4.84 -12.79
C GLU A 22 -20.57 -5.40 -11.69
N ASP A 23 -20.40 -5.28 -10.36
CA ASP A 23 -21.42 -5.80 -9.39
C ASP A 23 -21.76 -4.89 -8.19
N GLY A 24 -21.15 -3.69 -8.08
CA GLY A 24 -21.19 -2.95 -6.80
C GLY A 24 -20.45 -3.69 -5.67
N THR A 25 -19.73 -4.76 -6.01
CA THR A 25 -18.84 -5.52 -5.13
C THR A 25 -17.56 -4.75 -4.81
N MET A 26 -17.29 -3.64 -5.53
CA MET A 26 -16.09 -2.84 -5.37
C MET A 26 -14.80 -3.65 -5.55
N LEU A 27 -14.80 -4.67 -6.42
CA LEU A 27 -13.68 -5.62 -6.62
C LEU A 27 -13.32 -6.43 -5.36
N SER A 28 -14.28 -6.67 -4.47
CA SER A 28 -14.07 -7.35 -3.17
C SER A 28 -13.36 -8.69 -3.22
N GLU A 29 -13.47 -9.43 -4.32
CA GLU A 29 -12.77 -10.69 -4.51
C GLU A 29 -11.23 -10.53 -4.46
N ARG A 30 -10.72 -9.35 -4.85
CA ARG A 30 -9.28 -9.02 -4.91
C ARG A 30 -8.69 -8.61 -3.56
N TYR A 31 -9.51 -8.34 -2.56
CA TYR A 31 -9.09 -8.07 -1.18
C TYR A 31 -9.86 -8.91 -0.16
N SER A 32 -10.39 -10.05 -0.60
CA SER A 32 -11.08 -11.03 0.23
C SER A 32 -10.13 -11.64 1.27
N GLU A 33 -10.67 -12.15 2.38
CA GLU A 33 -9.87 -12.80 3.42
C GLU A 33 -8.99 -13.93 2.87
N THR A 34 -9.55 -14.77 2.00
CA THR A 34 -8.80 -15.84 1.32
C THR A 34 -7.64 -15.29 0.50
N MET A 35 -7.86 -14.22 -0.28
CA MET A 35 -6.79 -13.58 -1.06
C MET A 35 -5.69 -13.04 -0.14
N MET A 36 -6.07 -12.29 0.89
CA MET A 36 -5.11 -11.67 1.82
C MET A 36 -4.30 -12.73 2.57
N ASN A 37 -4.95 -13.77 3.07
CA ASN A 37 -4.28 -14.87 3.77
C ASN A 37 -3.36 -15.64 2.83
N ASN A 38 -3.75 -15.86 1.58
CA ASN A 38 -2.89 -16.52 0.59
C ASN A 38 -1.63 -15.71 0.31
N ILE A 39 -1.74 -14.41 0.06
CA ILE A 39 -0.57 -13.54 -0.20
C ILE A 39 0.36 -13.52 1.00
N VAL A 40 -0.21 -13.31 2.19
CA VAL A 40 0.56 -13.14 3.43
C VAL A 40 1.25 -14.43 3.88
N ASN A 41 0.57 -15.59 3.77
CA ASN A 41 1.14 -16.86 4.21
C ASN A 41 2.12 -17.46 3.19
N ASN A 42 1.90 -17.23 1.89
CA ASN A 42 2.74 -17.79 0.83
C ASN A 42 3.92 -16.90 0.45
N GLY A 43 3.91 -15.60 0.80
CA GLY A 43 5.04 -14.70 0.61
C GLY A 43 6.22 -15.13 1.50
N GLN A 44 7.14 -15.94 0.98
CA GLN A 44 8.30 -16.42 1.74
C GLN A 44 9.38 -15.35 1.87
N ASP A 45 9.43 -14.45 0.91
CA ASP A 45 10.34 -13.30 0.83
C ASP A 45 9.60 -12.02 0.45
N PHE A 46 10.31 -10.89 0.47
CA PHE A 46 9.73 -9.57 0.20
C PHE A 46 9.03 -9.49 -1.17
N GLU A 47 9.61 -10.04 -2.23
CA GLU A 47 9.03 -9.93 -3.58
C GLU A 47 7.81 -10.82 -3.78
N SER A 48 7.86 -12.05 -3.26
CA SER A 48 6.71 -12.98 -3.28
C SER A 48 5.53 -12.49 -2.44
N PHE A 49 5.76 -11.59 -1.48
CA PHE A 49 4.71 -10.84 -0.79
C PHE A 49 4.28 -9.59 -1.57
N ARG A 50 5.23 -8.68 -1.84
CA ARG A 50 5.00 -7.35 -2.41
C ARG A 50 4.33 -7.42 -3.77
N GLY A 51 4.84 -8.24 -4.69
CA GLY A 51 4.33 -8.30 -6.07
C GLY A 51 2.81 -8.57 -6.14
N PRO A 52 2.33 -9.69 -5.57
CA PRO A 52 0.89 -9.98 -5.50
C PRO A 52 0.10 -8.95 -4.68
N PHE A 53 0.66 -8.44 -3.58
CA PHE A 53 -0.03 -7.47 -2.73
C PHE A 53 -0.27 -6.12 -3.43
N GLU A 54 0.77 -5.56 -4.05
CA GLU A 54 0.71 -4.29 -4.77
C GLU A 54 -0.17 -4.39 -6.03
N GLY A 55 -0.09 -5.53 -6.74
CA GLY A 55 -0.79 -5.73 -8.01
C GLY A 55 -2.26 -6.17 -7.89
N ILE A 56 -2.69 -6.69 -6.73
CA ILE A 56 -4.04 -7.24 -6.55
C ILE A 56 -4.85 -6.41 -5.54
N PRO A 57 -4.70 -6.54 -4.21
CA PRO A 57 -5.55 -5.82 -3.26
C PRO A 57 -5.27 -4.31 -3.19
N HIS A 58 -4.02 -3.87 -3.35
CA HIS A 58 -3.67 -2.44 -3.40
C HIS A 58 -4.26 -1.78 -4.65
N ALA A 59 -3.94 -2.31 -5.83
CA ALA A 59 -4.50 -1.82 -7.09
C ALA A 59 -6.04 -1.84 -7.12
N ALA A 60 -6.67 -2.90 -6.59
CA ALA A 60 -8.12 -3.01 -6.58
C ALA A 60 -8.83 -1.88 -5.82
N LEU A 61 -8.25 -1.37 -4.72
CA LEU A 61 -8.84 -0.26 -3.97
C LEU A 61 -8.66 1.08 -4.69
N HIS A 62 -7.50 1.30 -5.32
CA HIS A 62 -7.29 2.44 -6.20
C HIS A 62 -8.30 2.44 -7.35
N ASP A 63 -8.47 1.29 -8.01
CA ASP A 63 -9.39 1.10 -9.14
C ASP A 63 -10.87 1.21 -8.74
N ALA A 64 -11.25 0.63 -7.60
CA ALA A 64 -12.64 0.58 -7.15
C ALA A 64 -13.17 1.95 -6.71
N ILE A 65 -12.33 2.79 -6.08
CA ILE A 65 -12.71 4.17 -5.75
C ILE A 65 -12.66 5.03 -7.02
N GLY A 66 -11.64 4.84 -7.86
CA GLY A 66 -11.47 5.61 -9.09
C GLY A 66 -11.23 7.10 -8.84
N GLY A 67 -11.46 7.92 -9.87
CA GLY A 67 -11.23 9.38 -9.78
C GLY A 67 -9.77 9.69 -9.43
N ASP A 68 -9.58 10.55 -8.42
CA ASP A 68 -8.25 10.92 -7.95
C ASP A 68 -7.50 9.74 -7.31
N MET A 69 -8.17 8.65 -6.87
CA MET A 69 -7.48 7.45 -6.38
C MET A 69 -6.78 6.63 -7.48
N ALA A 70 -7.12 6.78 -8.75
CA ALA A 70 -6.54 5.94 -9.82
C ALA A 70 -5.13 6.35 -10.28
N PRO A 71 -4.80 7.64 -10.53
CA PRO A 71 -3.49 8.04 -11.03
C PRO A 71 -2.39 8.08 -9.95
N SER A 72 -1.15 8.37 -10.36
CA SER A 72 -0.02 8.60 -9.44
C SER A 72 -0.21 9.82 -8.52
N SER A 73 -1.18 10.69 -8.82
CA SER A 73 -1.62 11.79 -7.97
C SER A 73 -2.63 11.38 -6.90
N SER A 74 -2.81 10.08 -6.65
CA SER A 74 -3.70 9.55 -5.61
C SER A 74 -3.51 10.07 -4.19
N PRO A 75 -2.31 10.53 -3.76
CA PRO A 75 -2.20 11.22 -2.48
C PRO A 75 -3.07 12.48 -2.31
N ASN A 76 -3.60 13.04 -3.39
CA ASN A 76 -4.52 14.19 -3.34
C ASN A 76 -5.92 13.81 -2.82
N GLU A 77 -6.31 12.53 -2.87
CA GLU A 77 -7.58 12.04 -2.35
C GLU A 77 -7.43 11.63 -0.87
N PRO A 78 -8.19 12.19 0.09
CA PRO A 78 -8.01 11.89 1.51
C PRO A 78 -8.08 10.40 1.89
N LEU A 79 -8.85 9.58 1.16
CA LEU A 79 -8.92 8.14 1.40
C LEU A 79 -7.61 7.39 1.11
N PHE A 80 -6.69 7.99 0.36
CA PHE A 80 -5.34 7.45 0.12
C PHE A 80 -4.64 7.09 1.43
N TRP A 81 -4.65 8.00 2.40
CA TRP A 81 -3.92 7.82 3.66
C TRP A 81 -4.50 6.68 4.49
N LEU A 82 -5.82 6.50 4.47
CA LEU A 82 -6.47 5.36 5.12
C LEU A 82 -6.13 4.04 4.41
N HIS A 83 -6.17 4.03 3.08
CA HIS A 83 -5.78 2.87 2.28
C HIS A 83 -4.33 2.47 2.57
N HIS A 84 -3.39 3.40 2.49
CA HIS A 84 -1.97 3.13 2.71
C HIS A 84 -1.60 2.82 4.17
N THR A 85 -2.42 3.23 5.14
CA THR A 85 -2.30 2.75 6.52
C THR A 85 -2.65 1.27 6.62
N ASN A 86 -3.69 0.82 5.90
CA ASN A 86 -4.04 -0.59 5.86
C ASN A 86 -3.00 -1.42 5.08
N VAL A 87 -2.43 -0.87 4.01
CA VAL A 87 -1.28 -1.46 3.30
C VAL A 87 -0.10 -1.68 4.25
N ASP A 88 0.29 -0.65 5.01
CA ASP A 88 1.36 -0.75 6.02
C ASP A 88 1.06 -1.82 7.09
N ARG A 89 -0.20 -1.89 7.56
CA ARG A 89 -0.63 -2.91 8.51
C ARG A 89 -0.45 -4.33 7.97
N TRP A 90 -0.74 -4.57 6.70
CA TRP A 90 -0.55 -5.91 6.11
C TRP A 90 0.92 -6.26 5.91
N TRP A 91 1.74 -5.28 5.54
CA TRP A 91 3.18 -5.48 5.49
C TRP A 91 3.76 -5.79 6.87
N TRP A 92 3.34 -5.05 7.90
CA TRP A 92 3.70 -5.33 9.29
C TRP A 92 3.30 -6.75 9.70
N LYS A 93 2.08 -7.19 9.38
CA LYS A 93 1.66 -8.58 9.65
C LYS A 93 2.58 -9.60 8.98
N TRP A 94 2.89 -9.39 7.70
CA TRP A 94 3.79 -10.27 6.94
C TRP A 94 5.19 -10.35 7.57
N GLN A 95 5.74 -9.22 8.02
CA GLN A 95 7.02 -9.16 8.72
C GLN A 95 7.02 -9.96 10.03
N HIS A 96 5.87 -10.06 10.72
CA HIS A 96 5.75 -10.69 12.05
C HIS A 96 5.35 -12.18 12.01
N LEU A 97 4.96 -12.72 10.86
CA LEU A 97 4.45 -14.09 10.77
C LEU A 97 5.51 -15.20 10.86
N ASN A 98 6.76 -14.95 10.46
CA ASN A 98 7.79 -16.02 10.36
C ASN A 98 9.19 -15.58 10.85
N ASN A 99 9.29 -15.15 12.11
CA ASN A 99 10.55 -14.80 12.81
C ASN A 99 11.39 -13.70 12.14
N SER A 100 12.39 -13.20 12.87
CA SER A 100 13.17 -11.96 12.62
C SER A 100 13.79 -11.78 11.22
N THR A 101 13.80 -12.80 10.37
CA THR A 101 14.43 -12.77 9.05
C THR A 101 13.67 -11.92 8.04
N ARG A 102 12.35 -11.72 8.19
CA ARG A 102 11.53 -10.89 7.28
C ARG A 102 11.55 -9.40 7.61
N ALA A 103 11.84 -9.05 8.85
CA ALA A 103 11.72 -7.69 9.37
C ALA A 103 12.60 -6.67 8.61
N LEU A 104 13.73 -7.12 8.08
CA LEU A 104 14.68 -6.29 7.33
C LEU A 104 14.76 -6.66 5.84
N GLN A 105 13.85 -7.51 5.34
CA GLN A 105 13.85 -7.83 3.92
C GLN A 105 13.37 -6.64 3.10
N TYR A 106 14.21 -6.27 2.16
CA TYR A 106 14.01 -5.19 1.21
C TYR A 106 14.85 -5.52 -0.02
N THR A 107 14.23 -5.50 -1.19
CA THR A 107 14.88 -5.74 -2.48
C THR A 107 14.04 -5.05 -3.56
N GLY A 108 14.61 -4.91 -4.75
CA GLY A 108 14.01 -4.18 -5.85
C GLY A 108 15.02 -3.35 -6.62
N ASN A 109 14.51 -2.53 -7.53
CA ASN A 109 15.30 -1.57 -8.28
C ASN A 109 15.34 -0.21 -7.58
N THR A 110 16.44 0.52 -7.73
CA THR A 110 16.56 1.92 -7.29
C THR A 110 16.01 2.91 -8.33
N VAL A 111 15.74 2.44 -9.55
CA VAL A 111 15.28 3.26 -10.67
C VAL A 111 14.07 2.61 -11.31
N ARG A 112 12.98 3.37 -11.45
CA ARG A 112 11.75 2.91 -12.08
C ARG A 112 12.00 2.37 -13.49
N GLY A 113 11.54 1.14 -13.76
CA GLY A 113 11.67 0.47 -15.05
C GLY A 113 13.02 -0.22 -15.27
N SER A 114 13.97 -0.09 -14.33
CA SER A 114 15.20 -0.89 -14.37
C SER A 114 14.92 -2.36 -14.03
N LEU A 115 15.68 -3.27 -14.63
CA LEU A 115 15.67 -4.69 -14.27
C LEU A 115 16.72 -5.02 -13.20
N GLU A 116 17.55 -4.04 -12.81
CA GLU A 116 18.58 -4.23 -11.78
C GLU A 116 17.96 -4.29 -10.39
N LEU A 117 18.20 -5.38 -9.66
CA LEU A 117 17.75 -5.53 -8.27
C LEU A 117 18.85 -5.06 -7.29
N ASN A 118 19.12 -3.76 -7.29
CA ASN A 118 20.23 -3.15 -6.55
C ASN A 118 19.80 -2.32 -5.32
N ALA A 119 18.52 -2.33 -4.96
CA ALA A 119 18.02 -1.61 -3.79
C ALA A 119 18.55 -2.22 -2.49
N THR A 120 18.93 -1.36 -1.54
CA THR A 120 19.51 -1.73 -0.25
C THR A 120 18.86 -0.99 0.91
N VAL A 121 19.01 -1.51 2.12
CA VAL A 121 18.50 -0.83 3.32
C VAL A 121 19.30 0.42 3.68
N GLN A 122 20.44 0.67 3.02
CA GLN A 122 21.26 1.86 3.18
C GLN A 122 20.85 3.00 2.25
N ASP A 123 19.97 2.73 1.27
CA ASP A 123 19.50 3.75 0.33
C ASP A 123 18.79 4.87 1.09
N ILE A 124 19.06 6.11 0.70
CA ILE A 124 18.44 7.28 1.32
C ILE A 124 17.06 7.48 0.73
N MET A 125 16.04 7.39 1.58
CA MET A 125 14.67 7.71 1.25
C MET A 125 14.45 9.23 1.39
N PRO A 126 14.13 9.93 0.29
CA PRO A 126 13.86 11.36 0.35
C PRO A 126 12.51 11.60 1.02
N PHE A 127 12.50 12.33 2.13
CA PHE A 127 11.29 12.81 2.78
C PHE A 127 10.88 14.19 2.28
N LEU A 128 11.74 14.85 1.50
CA LEU A 128 11.49 16.17 0.90
C LEU A 128 11.05 17.22 1.93
N ASN A 129 11.60 17.11 3.15
CA ASN A 129 11.26 17.96 4.29
C ASN A 129 9.76 17.88 4.70
N LEU A 130 9.05 16.84 4.26
CA LEU A 130 7.67 16.59 4.66
C LEU A 130 7.63 16.38 6.18
N MET A 131 6.80 17.19 6.86
CA MET A 131 6.71 17.24 8.33
C MET A 131 8.04 17.54 9.06
N GLY A 132 8.99 18.20 8.39
CA GLY A 132 10.30 18.52 8.99
C GLY A 132 11.19 17.29 9.21
N ALA A 133 10.89 16.17 8.54
CA ALA A 133 11.74 14.99 8.55
C ALA A 133 12.94 15.20 7.60
N ASN A 134 14.14 14.89 8.09
CA ASN A 134 15.31 14.73 7.23
C ASN A 134 15.15 13.48 6.36
N ASP A 135 15.90 13.42 5.27
CA ASP A 135 16.02 12.18 4.50
C ASP A 135 16.66 11.10 5.39
N LEU A 136 16.10 9.89 5.37
CA LEU A 136 16.51 8.80 6.24
C LEU A 136 16.90 7.58 5.41
N PRO A 137 17.86 6.76 5.87
CA PRO A 137 18.10 5.48 5.23
C PRO A 137 16.87 4.57 5.37
N VAL A 138 16.64 3.71 4.38
CA VAL A 138 15.54 2.74 4.38
C VAL A 138 15.50 1.94 5.69
N SER A 139 16.66 1.55 6.23
CA SER A 139 16.81 0.82 7.50
C SER A 139 16.05 1.46 8.67
N ASP A 140 15.95 2.79 8.69
CA ASP A 140 15.34 3.55 9.79
C ASP A 140 13.83 3.61 9.68
N VAL A 141 13.27 3.28 8.52
CA VAL A 141 11.84 3.37 8.23
C VAL A 141 11.19 1.99 8.07
N LEU A 142 11.96 0.93 7.79
CA LEU A 142 11.44 -0.44 7.65
C LEU A 142 10.61 -0.91 8.85
N LEU A 143 11.09 -0.65 10.08
CA LEU A 143 10.43 -1.13 11.30
C LEU A 143 9.47 -0.09 11.90
N THR A 144 8.34 -0.54 12.43
CA THR A 144 7.34 0.34 13.08
C THR A 144 7.83 0.87 14.43
N ASN A 145 8.82 0.21 15.03
CA ASN A 145 9.41 0.56 16.32
C ASN A 145 10.84 1.14 16.24
N SER A 146 11.35 1.48 15.05
CA SER A 146 12.68 2.07 14.93
C SER A 146 12.71 3.48 15.54
N ARG A 147 13.78 3.75 16.30
CA ARG A 147 13.87 4.83 17.30
C ARG A 147 13.92 6.25 16.74
N HIS A 148 13.94 6.44 15.42
CA HIS A 148 14.16 7.75 14.81
C HIS A 148 12.96 8.71 14.82
N PHE A 149 11.75 8.21 15.06
CA PHE A 149 10.55 9.06 15.16
C PHE A 149 10.13 9.34 16.62
N TYR A 150 10.97 8.98 17.59
CA TYR A 150 10.75 9.31 18.99
C TYR A 150 11.47 10.63 19.30
N LYS A 151 10.71 11.67 19.63
CA LYS A 151 11.28 12.88 20.22
C LYS A 151 11.60 12.56 21.69
N THR A 152 12.87 12.56 22.07
CA THR A 152 13.24 12.53 23.49
C THR A 152 13.01 13.90 24.09
N THR A 153 11.80 14.19 24.56
CA THR A 153 11.60 15.25 25.54
C THR A 153 12.13 14.75 26.88
N GLY A 154 12.99 15.56 27.51
CA GLY A 154 13.78 15.15 28.67
C GLY A 154 12.96 14.55 29.81
N ALA A 155 13.57 13.57 30.47
CA ALA A 155 13.26 13.08 31.81
C ALA A 155 11.77 12.91 32.16
N ASN A 156 10.98 12.30 31.28
CA ASN A 156 9.85 11.45 31.61
C ASN A 156 9.40 10.76 30.32
N THR A 157 9.30 9.44 30.35
CA THR A 157 9.04 8.59 29.19
C THR A 157 7.58 8.65 28.78
N ASP A 158 7.15 9.78 28.22
CA ASP A 158 5.89 9.88 27.50
C ASP A 158 6.17 9.59 26.02
N TYR A 159 5.87 8.34 25.63
CA TYR A 159 6.10 7.83 24.28
C TYR A 159 5.01 8.34 23.34
N GLU A 160 5.26 9.45 22.64
CA GLU A 160 4.42 9.80 21.49
C GLU A 160 4.70 8.81 20.34
N HIS A 161 3.72 7.92 20.11
CA HIS A 161 3.75 6.97 19.01
C HIS A 161 3.33 7.69 17.72
N TYR A 162 4.31 8.14 16.94
CA TYR A 162 4.03 8.56 15.56
C TYR A 162 3.81 7.30 14.71
N HIS A 163 2.55 7.05 14.36
CA HIS A 163 2.19 6.00 13.39
C HIS A 163 2.80 6.35 12.04
N LYS A 164 3.77 5.55 11.59
CA LYS A 164 4.44 5.70 10.30
C LYS A 164 3.48 5.24 9.20
N ALA A 165 2.65 6.14 8.68
CA ALA A 165 1.78 5.85 7.56
C ALA A 165 2.59 5.82 6.24
N SER A 166 2.35 4.79 5.42
CA SER A 166 2.74 4.65 4.00
C SER A 166 4.21 4.31 3.68
N LYS A 167 4.75 3.26 4.29
CA LYS A 167 6.13 2.81 4.02
C LYS A 167 6.35 2.04 2.70
N LEU A 168 5.28 1.72 1.96
CA LEU A 168 5.37 1.00 0.68
C LEU A 168 5.42 1.93 -0.55
N CYS A 169 4.90 3.16 -0.45
CA CYS A 169 4.84 4.07 -1.60
C CYS A 169 6.16 4.81 -1.90
N TYR A 170 6.98 5.10 -0.89
CA TYR A 170 8.20 5.89 -1.08
C TYR A 170 9.34 5.11 -1.75
N ALA A 171 9.25 3.79 -1.84
CA ALA A 171 10.27 2.99 -2.51
C ALA A 171 10.18 3.01 -4.05
N TYR A 172 9.09 3.50 -4.65
CA TYR A 172 8.86 3.27 -6.10
C TYR A 172 8.25 4.44 -6.89
N ASN A 173 8.15 5.64 -6.33
CA ASN A 173 7.63 6.82 -7.02
C ASN A 173 8.68 7.90 -7.35
N TYR A 174 9.96 7.51 -7.45
CA TYR A 174 11.01 8.32 -8.11
C TYR A 174 11.79 7.48 -9.12
#